data_AF-T1GJW7-F1
#
_entry.id   AF-T1GJW7-F1
#
_cell.length_a   1.000
_cell.length_b   1.000
_cell.length_c   1.000
_cell.angle_alpha   90.00
_cell.angle_beta   90.00
_cell.angle_gamma   90.00
#
_symmetry.space_group_name_H-M   'P 1'
#
loop_
_entity.id
_entity.type
_entity.pdbx_description
1 polymer ?
#
loop_
_entity_poly.entity_id
_entity_poly.type
_entity_poly.pdbx_seq_one_letter_code
_entity_poly.pdbx_strand_id
1 'polypeptide(L)'
;MELLIDTKSILMFVETLVAQDINEMDQDECDDGMSSDIDDGGSDTDSKKDSRGSSDGKGNGGGSKPRRARTAFTYEQLVSLENKFKTTRYLSVCERLNLALSLSLTETQ
;
A
#
# COMPACT_ATOMS: atom_id res chain seq x y z
N MET A 1 0.37 -28.74 1.82
CA MET A 1 -0.15 -28.07 3.03
C MET A 1 -0.61 -26.69 2.60
N GLU A 2 -1.79 -26.61 1.98
CA GLU A 2 -2.35 -25.29 1.67
C GLU A 2 -2.76 -24.67 3.00
N LEU A 3 -2.10 -23.58 3.40
CA LEU A 3 -2.59 -22.72 4.47
C LEU A 3 -3.87 -22.05 3.97
N LEU A 4 -4.96 -22.80 4.04
CA LEU A 4 -6.31 -22.26 4.02
C LEU A 4 -6.42 -21.47 5.33
N ILE A 5 -6.19 -20.16 5.25
CA ILE A 5 -6.55 -19.26 6.33
C ILE A 5 -8.08 -19.27 6.34
N ASP A 6 -8.64 -20.24 7.04
CA ASP A 6 -10.08 -20.46 7.12
C ASP A 6 -10.74 -19.15 7.52
N THR A 7 -11.87 -18.81 6.89
CA THR A 7 -12.67 -17.65 7.28
C THR A 7 -13.07 -17.70 8.75
N LYS A 8 -13.13 -18.91 9.32
CA LYS A 8 -13.29 -19.15 10.76
C LYS A 8 -12.07 -18.76 11.59
N SER A 9 -10.86 -18.97 11.10
CA SER A 9 -9.62 -18.55 11.76
C SER A 9 -9.46 -17.01 11.70
N ILE A 10 -9.87 -16.39 10.58
CA ILE A 10 -9.94 -14.94 10.44
C ILE A 10 -11.00 -14.35 11.39
N LEU A 11 -12.19 -14.96 11.46
CA LEU A 11 -13.25 -14.51 12.35
C LEU A 11 -12.89 -14.66 13.83
N MET A 12 -12.25 -15.76 14.24
CA MET A 12 -11.77 -15.91 15.62
C MET A 12 -10.70 -14.87 15.98
N PHE A 13 -9.82 -14.52 15.03
CA PHE A 13 -8.84 -13.46 15.25
C PHE A 13 -9.49 -12.08 15.38
N VAL A 14 -10.52 -11.80 14.57
CA VAL A 14 -11.27 -10.53 14.62
C VAL A 14 -12.15 -10.41 15.86
N GLU A 15 -12.84 -11.47 16.29
CA GLU A 15 -13.65 -11.46 17.52
C GLU A 15 -12.78 -11.33 18.78
N THR A 16 -11.60 -11.95 18.81
CA THR A 16 -10.67 -11.83 19.95
C THR A 16 -10.06 -10.42 20.04
N LEU A 17 -9.82 -9.75 18.91
CA LEU A 17 -9.24 -8.40 18.88
C LEU A 17 -10.19 -7.30 19.36
N VAL A 18 -11.51 -7.53 19.31
CA VAL A 18 -12.52 -6.53 19.72
C VAL A 18 -12.67 -6.46 21.24
N ALA A 19 -12.23 -7.48 21.98
CA ALA A 19 -12.55 -7.64 23.41
C ALA A 19 -11.50 -7.11 24.42
N GLN A 20 -10.41 -6.44 23.99
CA GLN A 20 -9.38 -5.93 24.92
C GLN A 20 -9.15 -4.42 24.75
N ASP A 21 -10.00 -3.68 25.46
CA ASP A 21 -9.68 -2.52 26.31
C ASP A 21 -8.30 -1.85 26.10
N ILE A 22 -8.25 -0.68 25.43
CA ILE A 22 -7.17 0.32 25.58
C ILE A 22 -7.77 1.72 25.43
N ASN A 23 -8.04 2.32 26.58
CA ASN A 23 -8.16 3.75 26.79
C ASN A 23 -6.76 4.40 26.74
N GLU A 24 -6.76 5.74 26.57
CA GLU A 24 -5.67 6.71 26.85
C GLU A 24 -4.68 7.12 25.73
N MET A 25 -5.04 8.27 25.12
CA MET A 25 -4.32 9.56 25.08
C MET A 25 -2.86 9.60 24.61
N ASP A 26 -2.64 10.20 23.44
CA ASP A 26 -1.73 11.35 23.27
C ASP A 26 -2.06 12.11 21.97
N GLN A 27 -2.25 13.42 22.10
CA GLN A 27 -2.45 14.38 21.01
C GLN A 27 -1.08 14.89 20.55
N ASP A 28 -0.65 14.54 19.34
CA ASP A 28 0.46 15.25 18.69
C ASP A 28 -0.13 16.17 17.61
N GLU A 29 -0.18 17.47 17.92
CA GLU A 29 -0.45 18.52 16.94
C GLU A 29 0.70 18.58 15.93
N CYS A 30 0.40 18.45 14.63
CA CYS A 30 1.37 18.76 13.57
C CYS A 30 1.00 20.07 12.87
N ASP A 31 1.99 20.97 12.89
CA ASP A 31 2.03 22.35 12.39
C ASP A 31 1.95 22.42 10.85
N ASP A 32 0.93 23.11 10.34
CA ASP A 32 0.63 23.28 8.91
C ASP A 32 1.46 24.40 8.26
N GLY A 33 2.74 24.12 7.97
CA GLY A 33 3.65 25.02 7.25
C GLY A 33 3.68 24.81 5.72
N MET A 34 2.67 25.32 4.99
CA MET A 34 2.61 25.22 3.51
C MET A 34 3.21 26.46 2.83
N SER A 35 4.19 26.28 1.94
CA SER A 35 4.32 27.08 0.71
C SER A 35 5.44 26.53 -0.17
N SER A 36 5.08 26.02 -1.35
CA SER A 36 6.01 25.78 -2.44
C SER A 36 5.38 26.28 -3.73
N ASP A 37 5.90 27.37 -4.28
CA ASP A 37 5.60 27.85 -5.62
C ASP A 37 6.69 27.37 -6.59
N ILE A 38 6.36 26.46 -7.51
CA ILE A 38 7.20 26.16 -8.68
C ILE A 38 6.29 26.13 -9.92
N ASP A 39 6.57 27.05 -10.83
CA ASP A 39 5.87 27.32 -12.09
C ASP A 39 6.22 26.29 -13.18
N ASP A 40 5.20 25.98 -14.01
CA ASP A 40 5.11 24.98 -15.06
C ASP A 40 5.53 25.57 -16.43
N GLY A 41 6.26 24.81 -17.26
CA GLY A 41 6.46 25.24 -18.64
C GLY A 41 7.33 24.35 -19.52
N GLY A 42 6.72 23.77 -20.56
CA GLY A 42 7.39 23.52 -21.84
C GLY A 42 7.26 22.12 -22.42
N SER A 43 6.17 21.87 -23.14
CA SER A 43 6.01 20.75 -24.09
C SER A 43 6.50 21.19 -25.47
N ASP A 44 7.34 20.38 -26.14
CA ASP A 44 7.46 20.42 -27.60
C ASP A 44 7.91 19.07 -28.22
N THR A 45 6.98 18.54 -29.01
CA THR A 45 7.07 17.95 -30.36
C THR A 45 8.07 16.84 -30.74
N ASP A 46 7.45 15.71 -31.14
CA ASP A 46 7.58 15.00 -32.42
C ASP A 46 8.96 14.61 -32.97
N SER A 47 9.19 13.30 -33.10
CA SER A 47 10.02 12.73 -34.17
C SER A 47 9.64 11.27 -34.46
N LYS A 48 9.12 11.06 -35.68
CA LYS A 48 8.92 9.78 -36.36
C LYS A 48 10.20 8.93 -36.39
N LYS A 49 10.08 7.59 -36.47
CA LYS A 49 10.25 6.83 -37.73
C LYS A 49 10.47 5.32 -37.51
N ASP A 50 9.73 4.59 -38.33
CA ASP A 50 9.70 3.17 -38.74
C ASP A 50 10.86 2.24 -38.39
N SER A 51 10.50 1.03 -37.93
CA SER A 51 11.32 -0.17 -38.17
C SER A 51 10.66 -1.52 -37.88
N ARG A 52 9.92 -2.05 -38.87
CA ARG A 52 9.82 -3.47 -39.28
C ARG A 52 10.67 -4.50 -38.49
N GLY A 53 9.99 -5.37 -37.74
CA GLY A 53 10.54 -6.60 -37.20
C GLY A 53 9.50 -7.70 -37.25
N SER A 54 9.54 -8.51 -38.32
CA SER A 54 8.81 -9.77 -38.43
C SER A 54 9.48 -10.80 -37.51
N SER A 55 8.73 -11.36 -36.58
CA SER A 55 9.06 -12.66 -36.00
C SER A 55 7.78 -13.33 -35.52
N ASP A 56 7.29 -14.20 -36.39
CA ASP A 56 6.37 -15.29 -36.11
C ASP A 56 6.82 -16.07 -34.86
N GLY A 57 6.16 -15.78 -33.74
CA GLY A 57 6.29 -16.50 -32.47
C GLY A 57 4.97 -17.19 -32.15
N LYS A 58 4.78 -18.37 -32.72
CA LYS A 58 3.65 -19.28 -32.47
C LYS A 58 3.72 -19.75 -31.01
N GLY A 59 2.91 -19.14 -30.14
CA GLY A 59 2.80 -19.48 -28.72
C GLY A 59 1.34 -19.45 -28.28
N ASN A 60 0.65 -20.57 -28.48
CA ASN A 60 -0.69 -20.84 -27.97
C ASN A 60 -0.67 -20.85 -26.42
N GLY A 61 -1.48 -20.02 -25.76
CA GLY A 61 -1.75 -20.18 -24.33
C GLY A 61 -2.09 -18.90 -23.56
N GLY A 62 -3.39 -18.56 -23.52
CA GLY A 62 -4.06 -17.88 -22.40
C GLY A 62 -3.35 -16.66 -21.79
N GLY A 63 -3.63 -15.48 -22.35
CA GLY A 63 -3.26 -14.18 -21.78
C GLY A 63 -3.91 -13.89 -20.43
N SER A 64 -3.38 -14.50 -19.38
CA SER A 64 -3.58 -14.08 -18.00
C SER A 64 -2.71 -12.85 -17.79
N LYS A 65 -3.31 -11.68 -17.56
CA LYS A 65 -2.54 -10.46 -17.22
C LYS A 65 -1.61 -10.80 -16.05
N PRO A 66 -0.34 -10.34 -16.03
CA PRO A 66 0.52 -10.50 -14.87
C PRO A 66 -0.25 -10.02 -13.63
N ARG A 67 -0.58 -10.95 -12.74
CA ARG A 67 -1.18 -10.57 -11.45
C ARG A 67 -0.12 -9.76 -10.73
N ARG A 68 -0.49 -8.57 -10.21
CA ARG A 68 0.43 -7.80 -9.37
C ARG A 68 0.96 -8.73 -8.28
N ALA A 69 2.29 -8.81 -8.16
CA ALA A 69 2.92 -9.56 -7.10
C ALA A 69 2.36 -9.04 -5.76
N ARG A 70 1.97 -9.96 -4.88
CA ARG A 70 1.62 -9.60 -3.51
C ARG A 70 2.90 -9.12 -2.83
N THR A 71 2.89 -7.90 -2.31
CA THR A 71 3.97 -7.39 -1.47
C THR A 71 3.81 -7.99 -0.07
N ALA A 72 4.84 -8.68 0.42
CA ALA A 72 4.86 -9.20 1.78
C ALA A 72 5.46 -8.16 2.72
N PHE A 73 4.85 -7.95 3.88
CA PHE A 73 5.40 -7.09 4.92
C PHE A 73 6.47 -7.81 5.74
N THR A 74 7.47 -7.06 6.20
CA THR A 74 8.43 -7.56 7.18
C THR A 74 7.76 -7.71 8.55
N TYR A 75 8.37 -8.48 9.44
CA TYR A 75 7.87 -8.64 10.80
C TYR A 75 7.78 -7.29 11.54
N GLU A 76 8.80 -6.45 11.42
CA GLU A 76 8.84 -5.13 12.07
C GLU A 76 7.72 -4.20 11.58
N GLN A 77 7.38 -4.28 10.28
CA GLN A 77 6.25 -3.55 9.71
C GLN A 77 4.92 -4.01 10.30
N LEU A 78 4.69 -5.34 10.39
CA LEU A 78 3.48 -5.90 10.98
C LEU A 78 3.30 -5.47 12.44
N VAL A 79 4.35 -5.57 13.25
CA VAL A 79 4.30 -5.16 14.67
C VAL A 79 3.94 -3.69 14.82
N SER A 80 4.51 -2.83 13.97
CA SER A 80 4.24 -1.38 14.00
C SER A 80 2.79 -1.07 13.59
N LEU A 81 2.30 -1.73 12.55
CA LEU A 81 0.90 -1.60 12.09
C LEU A 81 -0.08 -2.10 13.17
N GLU A 82 0.17 -3.25 13.77
CA GLU A 82 -0.64 -3.79 14.87
C GLU A 82 -0.67 -2.84 16.06
N ASN A 83 0.48 -2.28 16.45
CA ASN A 83 0.56 -1.33 17.55
C ASN A 83 -0.23 -0.05 17.26
N LYS A 84 -0.18 0.50 16.04
CA LYS A 84 -1.00 1.66 15.65
C LYS A 84 -2.49 1.32 15.63
N PHE A 85 -2.84 0.11 15.20
CA PHE A 85 -4.23 -0.33 15.07
C PHE A 85 -4.91 -0.59 16.42
N LYS A 86 -4.12 -0.88 17.47
CA LYS A 86 -4.64 -1.00 18.85
C LYS A 86 -5.27 0.29 19.35
N THR A 87 -4.71 1.46 18.97
CA THR A 87 -5.20 2.76 19.43
C THR A 87 -6.12 3.42 18.41
N THR A 88 -5.80 3.31 17.12
CA THR A 88 -6.52 4.01 16.06
C THR A 88 -6.83 3.06 14.89
N ARG A 89 -8.08 2.61 14.83
CA ARG A 89 -8.54 1.65 13.81
C ARG A 89 -8.66 2.25 12.41
N TYR A 90 -8.87 3.56 12.32
CA TYR A 90 -9.00 4.27 11.06
C TYR A 90 -8.16 5.54 11.09
N LEU A 91 -7.22 5.65 10.16
CA LEU A 91 -6.34 6.80 10.03
C LEU A 91 -6.88 7.76 8.96
N SER A 92 -6.69 9.05 9.18
CA SER A 92 -6.88 10.06 8.14
C SER A 92 -5.85 9.88 7.01
N VAL A 93 -6.09 10.55 5.87
CA VAL A 93 -5.21 10.45 4.69
C VAL A 93 -3.77 10.85 5.03
N CYS A 94 -3.60 11.97 5.74
CA CYS A 94 -2.28 12.46 6.15
C CYS A 94 -1.58 11.47 7.09
N GLU A 95 -2.31 10.91 8.06
CA GLU A 95 -1.74 9.94 9.00
C GLU A 95 -1.32 8.63 8.32
N ARG A 96 -2.10 8.14 7.35
CA ARG A 96 -1.72 6.96 6.56
C ARG A 96 -0.45 7.20 5.77
N LEU A 97 -0.33 8.38 5.13
CA LEU A 97 0.84 8.72 4.34
C LEU A 97 2.10 8.72 5.22
N ASN A 98 2.04 9.38 6.38
CA ASN A 98 3.16 9.45 7.31
C ASN A 98 3.56 8.06 7.82
N LEU A 99 2.59 7.24 8.20
CA LEU A 99 2.86 5.88 8.67
C LEU A 99 3.49 5.01 7.57
N ALA A 100 2.98 5.09 6.34
CA ALA A 100 3.52 4.35 5.21
C ALA A 100 4.98 4.75 4.93
N LEU A 101 5.28 6.05 4.95
CA LEU A 101 6.66 6.55 4.77
C LEU A 101 7.59 6.04 5.86
N SER A 102 7.18 6.10 7.14
CA SER A 102 7.98 5.57 8.26
C SER A 102 8.27 4.08 8.13
N LEU A 103 7.36 3.32 7.54
CA LEU A 103 7.51 1.87 7.32
C LEU A 103 8.16 1.52 5.97
N SER A 104 8.56 2.51 5.17
CA SER A 104 9.06 2.32 3.80
C SER A 104 8.07 1.55 2.90
N LEU A 105 6.78 1.89 3.03
CA LEU A 105 5.65 1.38 2.25
C LEU A 105 5.01 2.53 1.44
N THR A 106 4.16 2.17 0.48
CA THR A 106 3.29 3.14 -0.20
C THR A 106 1.97 3.29 0.55
N GLU A 107 1.30 4.45 0.50
CA GLU A 107 0.02 4.68 1.21
C GLU A 107 -1.06 3.61 0.91
N THR A 108 -1.00 3.01 -0.28
CA THR A 108 -1.99 2.02 -0.74
C THR A 108 -1.70 0.57 -0.30
N GLN A 109 -0.58 0.31 0.39
CA GLN A 109 -0.20 -1.01 0.90
C GLN A 109 -0.73 -1.20 2.32
#